data_AF-A0A1G1XD42-F1
#
_entry.id   AF-A0A1G1XD42-F1
#
_cell.length_a   1.000
_cell.length_b   1.000
_cell.length_c   1.000
_cell.angle_alpha   90.00
_cell.angle_beta   90.00
_cell.angle_gamma   90.00
#
_symmetry.space_group_name_H-M   'P 1'
#
loop_
_entity.id
_entity.type
_entity.pdbx_description
1 polymer ?
#
loop_
_entity_poly.entity_id
_entity_poly.type
_entity_poly.pdbx_seq_one_letter_code
_entity_poly.pdbx_strand_id
1 'polypeptide(L)' 'MQQEKIIQMPPIDEGKYRGEWLALEEETHRVISHGTVLRDVMTDAKKKGYDDPIIHGVPSSDIHLITIE' A
#
# COMPACT_ATOMS: atom_id res chain seq x y z
N MET A 1 -20.08 -12.97 34.09
CA MET A 1 -20.10 -12.00 32.96
C MET A 1 -18.72 -11.97 32.36
N GLN A 2 -18.50 -12.64 31.23
CA GLN A 2 -17.25 -12.49 30.49
C GLN A 2 -17.39 -11.24 29.62
N GLN A 3 -16.47 -10.28 29.77
CA GLN A 3 -16.39 -9.13 28.88
C GLN A 3 -15.90 -9.62 27.53
N GLU A 4 -16.77 -9.52 26.52
CA GLU A 4 -16.41 -9.75 25.13
C GLU A 4 -15.33 -8.72 24.75
N LYS A 5 -14.12 -9.21 24.50
CA LYS A 5 -13.03 -8.40 23.99
C LYS A 5 -13.41 -8.01 22.57
N ILE A 6 -13.91 -6.78 22.38
CA ILE A 6 -14.12 -6.20 21.05
C ILE A 6 -12.73 -6.16 20.40
N ILE A 7 -12.44 -7.15 19.56
CA ILE A 7 -11.31 -7.10 18.66
C ILE A 7 -11.67 -5.96 17.71
N GLN A 8 -10.98 -4.82 17.83
CA GLN A 8 -11.06 -3.79 16.78
C GLN A 8 -10.52 -4.47 15.52
N MET A 9 -11.44 -4.91 14.65
CA MET A 9 -11.07 -5.29 13.30
C MET A 9 -10.33 -4.09 12.71
N PRO A 10 -9.13 -4.28 12.14
CA PRO A 10 -8.47 -3.19 11.45
C PRO A 10 -9.45 -2.62 10.42
N PRO A 11 -9.42 -1.30 10.19
CA PRO A 11 -10.31 -0.66 9.22
C PRO A 11 -10.23 -1.44 7.90
N ILE A 12 -11.39 -1.89 7.42
CA ILE A 12 -11.52 -2.63 6.17
C ILE A 12 -11.05 -1.68 5.07
N ASP A 13 -9.91 -1.98 4.47
CA ASP A 13 -9.30 -1.13 3.46
C ASP A 13 -9.76 -1.62 2.07
N GLU A 14 -10.96 -1.18 1.67
CA GLU A 14 -11.72 -1.57 0.47
C GLU A 14 -11.04 -1.12 -0.84
N GLY A 15 -9.83 -1.59 -1.12
CA GLY A 15 -9.10 -1.24 -2.34
C GLY A 15 -8.47 0.15 -2.27
N LYS A 16 -7.83 0.50 -1.15
CA LYS A 16 -7.10 1.76 -0.93
C LYS A 16 -6.29 2.27 -2.11
N TYR A 17 -5.61 1.35 -2.79
CA TYR A 17 -4.65 1.65 -3.86
C TYR A 17 -5.18 1.27 -5.24
N ARG A 18 -6.48 1.00 -5.36
CA ARG A 18 -7.09 0.55 -6.60
C ARG A 18 -6.82 1.56 -7.73
N GLY A 19 -6.18 1.08 -8.80
CA GLY A 19 -5.82 1.91 -9.94
C GLY A 19 -4.58 2.79 -9.73
N GLU A 20 -3.85 2.59 -8.64
CA GLU A 20 -2.62 3.30 -8.34
C GLU A 20 -1.38 2.45 -8.62
N TRP A 21 -0.25 3.14 -8.75
CA TRP A 21 1.08 2.58 -8.69
C TRP A 21 1.57 2.60 -7.25
N LEU A 22 2.23 1.53 -6.84
CA LEU A 22 2.91 1.38 -5.56
C LEU A 22 4.41 1.32 -5.80
N ALA A 23 5.17 2.05 -5.00
CA ALA A 23 6.59 1.79 -4.77
C ALA A 23 6.73 1.05 -3.45
N LEU A 24 7.45 -0.07 -3.49
CA LEU A 24 7.72 -0.93 -2.34
C LEU A 24 9.22 -0.92 -2.03
N GLU A 25 9.54 -0.94 -0.75
CA GLU A 25 10.90 -1.25 -0.28
C GLU A 25 11.25 -2.71 -0.57
N GLU A 26 12.48 -2.98 -1.00
CA GLU A 26 12.91 -4.32 -1.42
C GLU A 26 12.90 -5.36 -0.28
N GLU A 27 13.39 -5.00 0.90
CA GLU A 27 13.54 -5.96 2.01
C GLU A 27 12.22 -6.27 2.72
N THR A 28 11.43 -5.25 3.00
CA THR A 28 10.21 -5.39 3.81
C THR A 28 8.92 -5.45 2.98
N HIS A 29 9.00 -5.16 1.68
CA HIS A 29 7.84 -4.97 0.79
C HIS A 29 6.84 -3.91 1.28
N ARG A 30 7.26 -3.00 2.16
CA ARG A 30 6.41 -1.92 2.64
C ARG A 30 6.16 -0.89 1.56
N VAL A 31 4.93 -0.39 1.49
CA VAL A 31 4.57 0.72 0.61
C VAL A 31 5.26 2.00 1.08
N ILE A 32 6.18 2.50 0.28
CA ILE A 32 6.94 3.73 0.55
C ILE A 32 6.41 4.93 -0.24
N SER A 33 5.70 4.71 -1.35
CA SER A 33 5.02 5.75 -2.12
C SER A 33 3.88 5.14 -2.94
N HIS A 34 2.84 5.92 -3.24
CA HIS A 34 1.73 5.49 -4.08
C HIS A 34 1.06 6.65 -4.83
N GLY A 35 0.37 6.35 -5.93
CA GLY A 35 -0.39 7.33 -6.70
C GLY A 35 -0.70 6.90 -8.13
N THR A 36 -1.54 7.66 -8.82
CA THR A 36 -2.05 7.30 -10.17
C THR A 36 -1.03 7.49 -11.30
N VAL A 37 0.07 8.20 -11.05
CA VAL A 37 1.10 8.51 -12.05
C VAL A 37 2.44 7.89 -11.64
N LEU A 38 2.89 6.88 -12.39
CA LEU A 38 4.13 6.14 -12.11
C LEU A 38 5.35 7.04 -11.90
N ARG A 39 5.52 8.06 -12.74
CA ARG A 39 6.66 8.99 -12.66
C ARG A 39 6.72 9.71 -11.31
N ASP A 40 5.56 10.11 -10.79
CA ASP A 40 5.48 10.88 -9.56
C ASP A 40 5.75 9.96 -8.36
N VAL A 41 5.23 8.73 -8.41
CA VAL A 41 5.51 7.66 -7.42
C VAL A 41 7.01 7.37 -7.34
N MET A 42 7.68 7.18 -8.48
CA MET A 42 9.14 6.98 -8.56
C MET A 42 9.91 8.19 -8.02
N THR A 43 9.50 9.39 -8.39
CA THR A 43 10.16 10.62 -7.95
C THR A 43 10.07 10.78 -6.43
N ASP A 44 8.92 10.47 -5.84
CA ASP A 44 8.71 10.56 -4.40
C ASP A 44 9.43 9.44 -3.63
N ALA A 45 9.51 8.22 -4.19
CA ALA A 45 10.35 7.16 -3.63
C ALA A 45 11.83 7.58 -3.60
N LYS A 46 12.32 8.17 -4.69
CA LYS A 46 13.70 8.67 -4.76
C LYS A 46 13.99 9.81 -3.77
N LYS A 47 13.05 10.75 -3.57
CA LYS A 47 13.17 11.79 -2.54
C LYS A 47 13.27 11.22 -1.12
N LYS A 48 12.74 10.02 -0.89
CA LYS A 48 12.80 9.30 0.39
C LYS A 48 14.06 8.44 0.55
N GLY A 49 14.97 8.46 -0.43
CA GLY A 49 16.22 7.70 -0.41
C GLY A 49 16.13 6.30 -1.02
N TYR A 50 15.01 5.97 -1.69
CA TYR A 50 14.83 4.71 -2.39
C TYR A 50 15.13 4.90 -3.88
N ASP A 51 16.35 4.60 -4.29
CA ASP A 51 16.80 4.82 -5.68
C ASP A 51 16.26 3.78 -6.68
N ASP A 52 15.99 2.55 -6.22
CA ASP A 52 15.47 1.46 -7.05
C ASP A 52 14.34 0.68 -6.33
N PRO A 53 13.15 1.29 -6.16
CA PRO A 53 12.03 0.63 -5.50
C PRO A 53 11.36 -0.41 -6.41
N ILE A 54 10.77 -1.44 -5.82
CA ILE A 54 9.91 -2.36 -6.57
C ILE A 54 8.62 -1.62 -6.94
N ILE A 55 8.23 -1.69 -8.21
CA ILE A 55 7.03 -1.04 -8.72
C ILE A 55 5.93 -2.05 -9.01
N HIS A 56 4.73 -1.76 -8.50
CA HIS A 56 3.55 -2.57 -8.71
C HIS A 56 2.35 -1.71 -9.12
N GLY A 57 1.67 -2.07 -10.21
CA GLY A 57 0.44 -1.42 -10.63
C GLY A 57 -0.78 -2.19 -10.15
N VAL A 58 -1.61 -1.57 -9.31
CA VAL A 58 -2.81 -2.18 -8.77
C VAL A 58 -3.94 -2.06 -9.78
N PRO A 59 -4.56 -3.17 -10.23
CA PRO A 59 -5.68 -3.10 -11.16
C PRO A 59 -6.81 -2.24 -10.62
N SER A 60 -7.41 -1.43 -11.48
CA SER A 60 -8.59 -0.64 -11.15
C SER A 60 -9.86 -1.47 -10.94
N SER A 61 -9.77 -2.79 -10.96
CA SER A 61 -10.83 -3.73 -10.59
C SER A 61 -10.51 -4.49 -9.32
N ASP A 62 -9.40 -4.16 -8.66
CA ASP A 62 -8.99 -4.84 -7.46
C ASP A 62 -9.95 -4.52 -6.31
N ILE A 63 -10.52 -5.58 -5.76
CA ILE A 63 -11.43 -5.59 -4.62
C ILE A 63 -10.82 -6.39 -3.45
N HIS A 64 -9.55 -6.81 -3.57
CA HIS A 64 -8.91 -7.58 -2.51
C HIS A 64 -8.66 -6.72 -1.27
N LEU A 65 -8.86 -7.36 -0.13
CA LEU A 65 -8.54 -6.84 1.19
C LEU A 65 -7.03 -6.90 1.36
N ILE A 66 -6.34 -5.76 1.30
CA ILE A 66 -4.91 -5.71 1.59
C ILE A 66 -4.76 -5.30 3.06
N THR A 67 -4.44 -6.28 3.92
CA THR A 67 -3.99 -5.98 5.29
C THR A 67 -2.53 -5.55 5.20
N ILE A 68 -2.22 -4.30 5.55
CA ILE A 68 -0.83 -3.87 5.77
C ILE A 68 -0.57 -3.96 7.28
N GLU A 69 0.31 -4.88 7.68
CA GLU A 69 0.82 -5.03 9.05
C GLU A 69 1.94 -4.04 9.39
#